data_AF-A0A832TYW0-F1
#
_entry.id   AF-A0A832TYW0-F1
#
_cell.length_a   1.000
_cell.length_b   1.000
_cell.length_c   1.000
_cell.angle_alpha   90.00
_cell.angle_beta   90.00
_cell.angle_gamma   90.00
#
_symmetry.space_group_name_H-M   'P 1'
#
loop_
_entity.id
_entity.type
_entity.pdbx_description
1 polymer ?
#
loop_
_entity_poly.entity_id
_entity_poly.type
_entity_poly.pdbx_seq_one_letter_code
_entity_poly.pdbx_strand_id
1 'polypeptide(L)'
;MSNELQMGNSSQNVTQNENLRAKDTEPQNITVILPAYNEEISIGSVVLRTKKYSHRVIVVDDASSDHTVDIAEMAGAQVIRNPTAKRNELSLKKGIEAASDSDIIVMMNLGVCHDPGLIPRMIAPIKDGDFELSVGVCFSKLQSSENVLLLNNKNTESRPIGFVAFSKNCLSKIDISQISLFSMRSLINSAQRCDV
;
A
#
# COMPACT_ATOMS: atom_id res chain seq x y z
N MET A 1 47.12 49.11 42.86
CA MET A 1 45.91 48.90 43.68
C MET A 1 44.73 49.28 42.80
N SER A 2 43.73 48.47 42.49
CA SER A 2 43.45 47.04 42.64
C SER A 2 42.30 46.73 41.68
N ASN A 3 42.33 45.54 41.07
CA ASN A 3 41.24 44.61 40.72
C ASN A 3 39.91 45.14 40.18
N GLU A 4 39.58 44.83 38.93
CA GLU A 4 38.82 43.64 38.45
C GLU A 4 37.33 43.67 38.81
N LEU A 5 36.50 43.56 37.77
CA LEU A 5 35.33 42.69 37.75
C LEU A 5 34.96 42.38 36.30
N GLN A 6 35.41 41.21 35.86
CA GLN A 6 34.85 40.45 34.74
C GLN A 6 33.38 40.12 35.05
N MET A 7 32.50 40.39 34.09
CA MET A 7 31.17 39.83 34.03
C MET A 7 31.10 38.95 32.78
N GLY A 8 31.20 37.64 32.98
CA GLY A 8 30.90 36.66 31.95
C GLY A 8 29.41 36.60 31.69
N ASN A 9 29.03 36.40 30.43
CA ASN A 9 27.73 35.83 30.08
C ASN A 9 27.96 34.55 29.29
N SER A 10 27.73 33.45 30.00
CA SER A 10 27.62 32.07 29.58
C SER A 10 26.35 31.83 28.75
N SER A 11 26.43 30.84 27.85
CA SER A 11 25.32 30.07 27.25
C SER A 11 24.51 30.84 26.17
N GLN A 12 24.33 30.36 24.95
CA GLN A 12 24.00 28.99 24.54
C GLN A 12 24.50 28.67 23.13
N ASN A 13 24.98 27.43 22.97
CA ASN A 13 25.16 26.76 21.67
C ASN A 13 23.82 26.64 20.95
N VAL A 14 23.62 27.39 19.87
CA VAL A 14 22.57 27.08 18.89
C VAL A 14 23.23 26.26 17.80
N THR A 15 23.25 24.94 18.02
CA THR A 15 23.52 23.94 17.00
C THR A 15 22.42 24.06 15.94
N GLN A 16 22.65 24.80 14.87
CA GLN A 16 21.79 24.75 13.69
C GLN A 16 22.02 23.41 13.01
N ASN A 17 21.20 22.42 13.37
CA ASN A 17 21.31 21.08 12.85
C ASN A 17 19.94 20.52 12.55
N GLU A 18 19.24 21.08 11.56
CA GLU A 18 18.14 20.39 10.88
C GLU A 18 18.21 20.68 9.38
N ASN A 19 19.20 20.04 8.74
CA ASN A 19 19.11 19.67 7.33
C ASN A 19 17.96 18.66 7.19
N LEU A 20 16.71 19.12 7.24
CA LEU A 20 15.56 18.38 6.73
C LEU A 20 15.68 18.41 5.20
N ARG A 21 16.56 17.55 4.67
CA ARG A 21 16.51 17.17 3.26
C ARG A 21 15.16 16.51 3.07
N ALA A 22 14.19 17.26 2.55
CA ALA A 22 13.09 16.68 1.82
C ALA A 22 13.73 15.72 0.81
N LYS A 23 13.56 14.42 1.05
CA LYS A 23 14.10 13.39 0.20
C LYS A 23 13.35 13.56 -1.11
N ASP A 24 14.01 14.12 -2.13
CA ASP A 24 13.49 14.21 -3.49
C ASP A 24 13.18 12.77 -3.94
N THR A 25 11.94 12.35 -3.71
CA THR A 25 11.47 11.02 -4.07
C THR A 25 11.00 11.16 -5.50
N GLU A 26 11.76 10.55 -6.42
CA GLU A 26 11.34 10.31 -7.79
C GLU A 26 9.85 9.90 -7.81
N PRO A 27 9.05 10.37 -8.76
CA PRO A 27 7.62 10.07 -8.81
C PRO A 27 7.42 8.56 -8.84
N GLN A 28 6.97 8.00 -7.71
CA GLN A 28 6.77 6.56 -7.60
C GLN A 28 5.54 6.15 -8.42
N ASN A 29 5.74 5.25 -9.38
CA ASN A 29 4.67 4.65 -10.16
C ASN A 29 3.86 3.70 -9.25
N ILE A 30 2.57 3.99 -9.11
CA ILE A 30 1.65 3.28 -8.22
C ILE A 30 0.67 2.50 -9.08
N THR A 31 0.65 1.18 -8.92
CA THR A 31 -0.37 0.32 -9.50
C THR A 31 -1.30 -0.20 -8.42
N VAL A 32 -2.60 -0.10 -8.65
CA VAL A 32 -3.62 -0.69 -7.79
C VAL A 32 -4.21 -1.93 -8.46
N ILE A 33 -4.21 -3.04 -7.74
CA ILE A 33 -4.79 -4.32 -8.17
C ILE A 33 -6.13 -4.52 -7.47
N LEU A 34 -7.14 -4.81 -8.27
CA LEU A 34 -8.54 -4.98 -7.88
C LEU A 34 -9.02 -6.38 -8.31
N PRO A 35 -9.08 -7.38 -7.41
CA PRO A 35 -9.77 -8.63 -7.73
C PRO A 35 -11.27 -8.35 -7.88
N ALA A 36 -11.89 -8.92 -8.91
CA ALA A 36 -13.30 -8.73 -9.20
C ALA A 36 -13.98 -10.05 -9.58
N TYR A 37 -15.19 -10.24 -9.08
CA TYR A 37 -16.10 -11.31 -9.48
C TYR A 37 -17.53 -10.83 -9.31
N ASN A 38 -18.25 -10.66 -10.41
CA ASN A 38 -19.62 -10.17 -10.43
C ASN A 38 -19.83 -8.86 -9.63
N GLU A 39 -19.02 -7.86 -9.96
CA GLU A 39 -18.97 -6.53 -9.33
C GLU A 39 -19.49 -5.41 -10.27
N GLU A 40 -20.36 -5.72 -11.23
CA GLU A 40 -20.82 -4.75 -12.25
C GLU A 40 -21.41 -3.46 -11.67
N ILE A 41 -22.01 -3.55 -10.48
CA ILE A 41 -22.62 -2.41 -9.78
C ILE A 41 -21.56 -1.44 -9.24
N SER A 42 -20.41 -1.95 -8.79
CA SER A 42 -19.44 -1.20 -7.99
C SER A 42 -18.16 -0.84 -8.76
N ILE A 43 -17.73 -1.73 -9.66
CA ILE A 43 -16.38 -1.73 -10.25
C ILE A 43 -16.04 -0.43 -10.97
N GLY A 44 -16.97 0.14 -11.74
CA GLY A 44 -16.73 1.38 -12.49
C GLY A 44 -16.40 2.56 -11.58
N SER A 45 -17.19 2.76 -10.52
CA SER A 45 -16.95 3.82 -9.54
C SER A 45 -15.63 3.63 -8.80
N VAL A 46 -15.34 2.39 -8.39
CA VAL A 46 -14.08 2.06 -7.70
C VAL A 46 -12.88 2.35 -8.59
N VAL A 47 -12.88 1.92 -9.85
CA VAL A 47 -11.80 2.20 -10.80
C VAL A 47 -11.59 3.71 -10.97
N LEU A 48 -12.67 4.47 -11.22
CA LEU A 48 -12.59 5.93 -11.41
C LEU A 48 -12.04 6.66 -10.18
N ARG A 49 -12.43 6.24 -8.98
CA ARG A 49 -11.93 6.82 -7.72
C ARG A 49 -10.48 6.45 -7.47
N THR A 50 -10.10 5.21 -7.73
CA THR A 50 -8.73 4.69 -7.56
C THR A 50 -7.73 5.37 -8.49
N LYS A 51 -8.13 5.69 -9.73
CA LYS A 51 -7.29 6.41 -10.70
C LYS A 51 -6.90 7.83 -10.26
N LYS A 52 -7.56 8.40 -9.25
CA LYS A 52 -7.16 9.70 -8.66
C LYS A 52 -5.88 9.60 -7.83
N TYR A 53 -5.50 8.39 -7.41
CA TYR A 53 -4.40 8.15 -6.48
C TYR A 53 -3.37 7.13 -7.01
N SER A 54 -3.53 6.69 -8.25
CA SER A 54 -2.68 5.67 -8.89
C SER A 54 -2.45 6.01 -10.35
N HIS A 55 -1.33 5.53 -10.89
CA HIS A 55 -0.97 5.69 -12.29
C HIS A 55 -1.61 4.61 -13.15
N ARG A 56 -1.81 3.41 -12.57
CA ARG A 56 -2.38 2.25 -13.24
C ARG A 56 -3.34 1.52 -12.31
N VAL A 57 -4.47 1.08 -12.87
CA VAL A 57 -5.42 0.20 -12.18
C VAL A 57 -5.51 -1.09 -12.98
N ILE A 58 -5.24 -2.21 -12.34
CA ILE A 58 -5.38 -3.55 -12.89
C ILE A 58 -6.56 -4.22 -12.20
N VAL A 59 -7.58 -4.58 -12.98
CA VAL A 59 -8.68 -5.42 -12.51
C VAL A 59 -8.37 -6.86 -12.90
N VAL A 60 -8.41 -7.76 -11.93
CA VAL A 60 -8.29 -9.20 -12.19
C VAL A 60 -9.67 -9.82 -12.06
N ASP A 61 -10.23 -10.23 -13.20
CA ASP A 61 -11.57 -10.82 -13.29
C ASP A 61 -11.53 -12.35 -13.12
N ASP A 62 -12.24 -12.87 -12.12
CA ASP A 62 -12.27 -14.29 -11.76
C ASP A 62 -13.44 -15.05 -12.41
N ALA A 63 -13.59 -14.86 -13.72
CA ALA A 63 -14.68 -15.43 -14.51
C ALA A 63 -16.06 -14.85 -14.14
N SER A 64 -16.17 -13.52 -14.10
CA SER A 64 -17.48 -12.88 -13.97
C SER A 64 -18.41 -13.28 -15.10
N SER A 65 -19.69 -13.45 -14.76
CA SER A 65 -20.78 -13.75 -15.68
C SER A 65 -21.63 -12.54 -16.05
N ASP A 66 -21.31 -11.38 -15.46
CA ASP A 66 -22.03 -10.11 -15.58
C ASP A 66 -21.17 -9.08 -16.36
N HIS A 67 -21.56 -7.80 -16.34
CA HIS A 67 -20.84 -6.74 -17.07
C HIS A 67 -19.58 -6.19 -16.37
N THR A 68 -19.04 -6.89 -15.36
CA THR A 68 -17.87 -6.43 -14.59
C THR A 68 -16.68 -6.04 -15.47
N VAL A 69 -16.33 -6.90 -16.44
CA VAL A 69 -15.19 -6.69 -17.34
C VAL A 69 -15.40 -5.44 -18.20
N ASP A 70 -16.55 -5.37 -18.87
CA ASP A 70 -16.88 -4.26 -19.78
C ASP A 70 -16.83 -2.92 -19.03
N ILE A 71 -17.43 -2.87 -17.84
CA ILE A 71 -17.50 -1.65 -17.02
C ILE A 71 -16.10 -1.26 -16.51
N ALA A 72 -15.25 -2.23 -16.13
CA ALA A 72 -13.88 -1.97 -15.70
C ALA A 72 -13.03 -1.37 -16.82
N GLU A 73 -13.10 -1.94 -18.03
CA GLU A 73 -12.40 -1.44 -19.22
C GLU A 73 -12.89 -0.04 -19.60
N MET A 74 -14.21 0.19 -19.58
CA MET A 74 -14.81 1.51 -19.84
C MET A 74 -14.38 2.56 -18.82
N ALA A 75 -14.21 2.20 -17.55
CA ALA A 75 -13.64 3.09 -16.52
C ALA A 75 -12.12 3.32 -16.69
N GLY A 76 -11.50 2.60 -17.62
CA GLY A 76 -10.11 2.72 -18.02
C GLY A 76 -9.15 1.99 -17.09
N ALA A 77 -9.56 0.82 -16.58
CA ALA A 77 -8.66 -0.15 -15.99
C ALA A 77 -8.06 -1.07 -17.09
N GLN A 78 -6.87 -1.59 -16.82
CA GLN A 78 -6.37 -2.77 -17.52
C GLN A 78 -7.04 -4.00 -16.92
N VAL A 79 -7.65 -4.86 -17.74
CA VAL A 79 -8.33 -6.06 -17.24
C VAL A 79 -7.53 -7.32 -17.58
N ILE A 80 -7.30 -8.16 -16.59
CA ILE A 80 -6.72 -9.50 -16.73
C ILE A 80 -7.82 -10.51 -16.42
N ARG A 81 -8.21 -11.32 -17.41
CA ARG A 81 -9.27 -12.32 -17.23
C ARG A 81 -8.70 -13.67 -16.82
N ASN A 82 -9.33 -14.31 -15.85
CA ASN A 82 -9.00 -15.66 -15.39
C ASN A 82 -10.22 -16.59 -15.52
N PRO A 83 -10.52 -17.07 -16.73
CA PRO A 83 -11.80 -17.76 -17.03
C PRO A 83 -11.97 -19.11 -16.33
N THR A 84 -10.89 -19.67 -15.75
CA THR A 84 -10.89 -20.98 -15.07
C THR A 84 -10.79 -20.87 -13.55
N ALA A 85 -10.59 -19.68 -13.00
CA ALA A 85 -10.49 -19.48 -11.56
C ALA A 85 -11.86 -19.26 -10.92
N LYS A 86 -12.12 -19.93 -9.81
CA LYS A 86 -13.23 -19.61 -8.90
C LYS A 86 -12.63 -18.97 -7.65
N ARG A 87 -12.38 -17.65 -7.68
CA ARG A 87 -11.87 -16.86 -6.54
C ARG A 87 -10.66 -17.49 -5.86
N ASN A 88 -9.54 -17.58 -6.57
CA ASN A 88 -8.32 -18.20 -6.03
C ASN A 88 -7.15 -17.21 -5.98
N GLU A 89 -6.20 -17.49 -5.10
CA GLU A 89 -4.99 -16.67 -4.90
C GLU A 89 -4.15 -16.54 -6.19
N LEU A 90 -4.33 -17.45 -7.15
CA LEU A 90 -3.68 -17.43 -8.45
C LEU A 90 -4.05 -16.18 -9.28
N SER A 91 -5.24 -15.63 -9.10
CA SER A 91 -5.66 -14.41 -9.79
C SER A 91 -4.89 -13.19 -9.28
N LEU A 92 -4.74 -13.06 -7.97
CA LEU A 92 -3.94 -11.98 -7.39
C LEU A 92 -2.47 -12.05 -7.83
N LYS A 93 -1.91 -13.26 -7.95
CA LYS A 93 -0.57 -13.47 -8.48
C LYS A 93 -0.39 -12.89 -9.88
N LYS A 94 -1.33 -13.16 -10.80
CA LYS A 94 -1.31 -12.58 -12.16
C LYS A 94 -1.33 -11.05 -12.13
N GLY A 95 -2.12 -10.46 -11.23
CA GLY A 95 -2.16 -9.01 -11.03
C GLY A 95 -0.81 -8.46 -10.57
N ILE A 96 -0.16 -9.12 -9.60
CA ILE A 96 1.16 -8.72 -9.08
C ILE A 96 2.23 -8.83 -10.16
N GLU A 97 2.26 -9.94 -10.91
CA GLU A 97 3.18 -10.14 -12.03
C GLU A 97 3.05 -9.03 -13.09
N ALA A 98 1.81 -8.68 -13.45
CA ALA A 98 1.51 -7.61 -14.39
C ALA A 98 1.85 -6.20 -13.88
N ALA A 99 2.05 -6.05 -12.57
CA ALA A 99 2.40 -4.80 -11.91
C ALA A 99 3.87 -4.74 -11.45
N SER A 100 4.70 -5.72 -11.83
CA SER A 100 6.10 -5.87 -11.38
C SER A 100 7.04 -4.69 -11.73
N ASP A 101 6.66 -3.88 -12.70
CA ASP A 101 7.31 -2.63 -13.11
C ASP A 101 6.94 -1.41 -12.23
N SER A 102 6.04 -1.58 -11.25
CA SER A 102 5.60 -0.50 -10.35
C SER A 102 6.54 -0.32 -9.16
N ASP A 103 6.64 0.91 -8.65
CA ASP A 103 7.39 1.20 -7.43
C ASP A 103 6.59 0.83 -6.18
N ILE A 104 5.27 1.02 -6.25
CA ILE A 104 4.31 0.60 -5.22
C ILE A 104 3.18 -0.19 -5.86
N ILE A 105 2.88 -1.35 -5.28
CA ILE A 105 1.67 -2.12 -5.59
C ILE A 105 0.71 -2.01 -4.41
N VAL A 106 -0.51 -1.56 -4.68
CA VAL A 106 -1.60 -1.51 -3.71
C VAL A 106 -2.64 -2.56 -4.10
N MET A 107 -3.10 -3.33 -3.13
CA MET A 107 -4.12 -4.34 -3.33
C MET A 107 -5.37 -3.99 -2.53
N MET A 108 -6.50 -3.90 -3.22
CA MET A 108 -7.78 -3.54 -2.60
C MET A 108 -8.87 -4.49 -3.07
N ASN A 109 -9.69 -5.00 -2.15
CA ASN A 109 -10.78 -5.89 -2.48
C ASN A 109 -12.10 -5.10 -2.58
N LEU A 110 -12.91 -5.39 -3.60
CA LEU A 110 -14.23 -4.81 -3.78
C LEU A 110 -15.22 -5.53 -2.85
N GLY A 111 -16.04 -4.78 -2.12
CA GLY A 111 -17.01 -5.34 -1.17
C GLY A 111 -16.56 -5.46 0.28
N VAL A 112 -15.29 -5.15 0.58
CA VAL A 112 -14.77 -4.90 1.94
C VAL A 112 -14.50 -3.39 2.09
N CYS A 113 -14.32 -2.90 3.31
CA CYS A 113 -14.26 -1.48 3.72
C CYS A 113 -13.06 -0.69 3.14
N HIS A 114 -12.71 -0.89 1.89
CA HIS A 114 -11.54 -0.33 1.25
C HIS A 114 -11.96 0.89 0.44
N ASP A 115 -11.86 2.07 1.06
CA ASP A 115 -12.08 3.34 0.38
C ASP A 115 -10.82 3.75 -0.40
N PRO A 116 -10.88 3.93 -1.74
CA PRO A 116 -9.76 4.47 -2.53
C PRO A 116 -9.21 5.79 -2.01
N GLY A 117 -10.02 6.61 -1.34
CA GLY A 117 -9.59 7.87 -0.73
C GLY A 117 -8.49 7.70 0.33
N LEU A 118 -8.32 6.50 0.88
CA LEU A 118 -7.31 6.21 1.89
C LEU A 118 -5.95 5.85 1.28
N ILE A 119 -5.85 5.63 -0.05
CA ILE A 119 -4.60 5.20 -0.75
C ILE A 119 -3.43 6.13 -0.39
N PRO A 120 -3.55 7.47 -0.47
CA PRO A 120 -2.43 8.36 -0.16
C PRO A 120 -1.88 8.18 1.25
N ARG A 121 -2.77 7.97 2.23
CA ARG A 121 -2.40 7.82 3.64
C ARG A 121 -1.71 6.48 3.90
N MET A 122 -2.09 5.44 3.17
CA MET A 122 -1.53 4.09 3.31
C MET A 122 -0.16 3.92 2.71
N ILE A 123 0.08 4.60 1.58
CA ILE A 123 1.36 4.52 0.89
C ILE A 123 2.37 5.54 1.40
N ALA A 124 1.97 6.54 2.19
CA ALA A 124 2.88 7.56 2.73
C ALA A 124 4.09 6.96 3.47
N PRO A 125 3.94 6.01 4.40
CA PRO A 125 5.09 5.40 5.09
C PRO A 125 6.03 4.61 4.15
N ILE A 126 5.50 4.13 3.02
CA ILE A 126 6.28 3.46 1.98
C ILE A 126 7.01 4.48 1.11
N LYS A 127 6.34 5.58 0.75
CA LYS A 127 6.92 6.71 0.00
C LYS A 127 8.06 7.38 0.75
N ASP A 128 7.89 7.57 2.05
CA ASP A 128 8.90 8.19 2.92
C ASP A 128 10.15 7.29 3.06
N GLY A 129 10.02 6.01 2.72
CA GLY A 129 11.08 5.00 2.78
C GLY A 129 11.29 4.43 4.18
N ASP A 130 10.32 4.67 5.08
CA ASP A 130 10.35 4.19 6.46
C ASP A 130 9.85 2.75 6.58
N PHE A 131 8.97 2.32 5.67
CA PHE A 131 8.36 1.00 5.67
C PHE A 131 8.32 0.36 4.28
N GLU A 132 8.41 -0.97 4.23
CA GLU A 132 8.37 -1.72 2.97
C GLU A 132 6.99 -2.35 2.72
N LEU A 133 6.16 -2.48 3.75
CA LEU A 133 4.80 -3.04 3.72
C LEU A 133 3.86 -2.28 4.67
N SER A 134 2.64 -2.07 4.19
CA SER A 134 1.51 -1.51 4.95
C SER A 134 0.30 -2.43 4.83
N VAL A 135 -0.27 -2.90 5.95
CA VAL A 135 -1.38 -3.87 5.97
C VAL A 135 -2.53 -3.35 6.81
N GLY A 136 -3.63 -2.93 6.19
CA GLY A 136 -4.84 -2.47 6.87
C GLY A 136 -5.85 -3.59 7.10
N VAL A 137 -6.41 -3.66 8.31
CA VAL A 137 -7.49 -4.58 8.71
C VAL A 137 -8.84 -3.85 8.83
N CYS A 138 -9.87 -4.33 8.13
CA CYS A 138 -11.26 -3.91 8.36
C CYS A 138 -11.97 -4.84 9.36
N PHE A 139 -12.55 -4.29 10.42
CA PHE A 139 -13.48 -4.98 11.33
C PHE A 139 -14.91 -4.46 11.12
N SER A 140 -15.67 -5.10 10.23
CA SER A 140 -17.00 -4.58 9.84
C SER A 140 -18.17 -4.91 10.78
N LYS A 141 -17.96 -5.25 12.07
CA LYS A 141 -19.10 -5.48 13.01
C LYS A 141 -18.99 -4.99 14.45
N LEU A 142 -17.93 -4.32 14.86
CA LEU A 142 -17.83 -3.70 16.19
C LEU A 142 -17.31 -2.28 16.02
N GLN A 143 -17.92 -1.34 16.73
CA GLN A 143 -17.41 0.03 16.80
C GLN A 143 -15.99 0.04 17.39
N SER A 144 -14.96 -0.01 16.55
CA SER A 144 -13.61 0.43 16.89
C SER A 144 -12.76 0.56 15.62
N SER A 145 -11.82 1.50 15.67
CA SER A 145 -10.93 1.94 14.59
C SER A 145 -10.36 0.81 13.73
N GLU A 146 -10.49 0.96 12.40
CA GLU A 146 -9.64 0.27 11.41
C GLU A 146 -8.17 0.47 11.83
N ASN A 147 -7.31 -0.54 11.71
CA ASN A 147 -5.89 -0.44 12.09
C ASN A 147 -5.00 -0.95 10.94
N VAL A 148 -3.85 -0.32 10.75
CA VAL A 148 -2.79 -0.65 9.81
C VAL A 148 -1.64 -1.17 10.60
N LEU A 149 -1.13 -2.33 10.22
CA LEU A 149 0.16 -2.82 10.63
C LEU A 149 1.21 -2.35 9.61
N LEU A 150 2.08 -1.44 10.02
CA LEU A 150 3.27 -1.08 9.25
C LEU A 150 4.39 -2.03 9.62
N LEU A 151 5.08 -2.58 8.61
CA LEU A 151 6.14 -3.55 8.80
C LEU A 151 7.39 -3.09 8.06
N ASN A 152 8.47 -2.96 8.81
CA ASN A 152 9.82 -2.89 8.28
C ASN A 152 10.68 -3.90 9.04
N ASN A 153 11.96 -3.94 8.70
CA ASN A 153 12.90 -4.90 9.25
C ASN A 153 13.14 -4.78 10.76
N LYS A 154 12.64 -3.71 11.40
CA LYS A 154 12.97 -3.34 12.78
C LYS A 154 11.74 -3.17 13.67
N ASN A 155 10.62 -2.68 13.12
CA ASN A 155 9.48 -2.17 13.87
C ASN A 155 8.15 -2.66 13.30
N THR A 156 7.15 -2.68 14.19
CA THR A 156 5.75 -2.92 13.86
C THR A 156 4.92 -1.82 14.51
N GLU A 157 4.14 -1.07 13.70
CA GLU A 157 3.31 0.04 14.20
C GLU A 157 1.84 -0.12 13.84
N SER A 158 0.94 0.34 14.71
CA SER A 158 -0.52 0.32 14.50
C SER A 158 -1.06 1.73 14.24
N ARG A 159 -1.77 1.97 13.12
CA ARG A 159 -2.36 3.29 12.77
C ARG A 159 -3.74 3.17 12.15
N PRO A 160 -4.68 4.13 12.24
CA PRO A 160 -6.03 3.85 11.77
C PRO A 160 -6.29 4.11 10.28
N ILE A 161 -6.20 3.08 9.42
CA ILE A 161 -6.56 3.00 7.96
C ILE A 161 -6.67 1.50 7.50
N GLY A 162 -7.35 1.17 6.38
CA GLY A 162 -7.46 -0.18 5.76
C GLY A 162 -6.68 -0.40 4.43
N PHE A 163 -6.55 -1.67 3.96
CA PHE A 163 -5.90 -2.29 2.75
C PHE A 163 -4.38 -2.58 2.70
N VAL A 164 -3.89 -3.40 1.75
CA VAL A 164 -2.50 -3.90 1.72
C VAL A 164 -1.68 -3.19 0.63
N ALA A 165 -0.47 -2.74 0.94
CA ALA A 165 0.44 -2.09 0.00
C ALA A 165 1.89 -2.55 0.21
N PHE A 166 2.62 -2.78 -0.90
CA PHE A 166 4.00 -3.25 -0.92
C PHE A 166 4.89 -2.29 -1.70
N SER A 167 6.12 -2.10 -1.22
CA SER A 167 7.21 -1.56 -2.04
C SER A 167 7.74 -2.60 -3.04
N LYS A 168 8.30 -2.12 -4.14
CA LYS A 168 9.03 -2.95 -5.12
C LYS A 168 10.13 -3.80 -4.49
N ASN A 169 10.87 -3.23 -3.54
CA ASN A 169 11.96 -3.95 -2.85
C ASN A 169 11.44 -5.17 -2.10
N CYS A 170 10.30 -5.05 -1.40
CA CYS A 170 9.76 -6.19 -0.67
C CYS A 170 9.24 -7.27 -1.62
N LEU A 171 8.58 -6.89 -2.72
CA LEU A 171 8.12 -7.84 -3.73
C LEU A 171 9.25 -8.68 -4.35
N SER A 172 10.43 -8.08 -4.57
CA SER A 172 11.59 -8.80 -5.11
C SER A 172 12.12 -9.91 -4.20
N LYS A 173 11.76 -9.87 -2.91
CA LYS A 173 12.27 -10.77 -1.86
C LYS A 173 11.22 -11.78 -1.39
N ILE A 174 9.96 -11.61 -1.77
CA ILE A 174 8.89 -12.52 -1.37
C ILE A 174 8.58 -13.50 -2.50
N ASP A 175 8.56 -14.79 -2.17
CA ASP A 175 7.99 -15.80 -3.05
C ASP A 175 6.46 -15.69 -3.07
N ILE A 176 5.95 -15.01 -4.10
CA ILE A 176 4.52 -14.79 -4.35
C ILE A 176 3.74 -16.12 -4.48
N SER A 177 4.40 -17.25 -4.78
CA SER A 177 3.73 -18.55 -4.82
C SER A 177 3.32 -19.09 -3.44
N GLN A 178 3.88 -18.53 -2.37
CA GLN A 178 3.65 -18.94 -0.98
C GLN A 178 2.85 -17.90 -0.17
N ILE A 179 2.53 -16.75 -0.75
CA ILE A 179 1.79 -15.69 -0.04
C ILE A 179 0.29 -15.99 -0.13
N SER A 180 -0.29 -16.40 0.98
CA SER A 180 -1.73 -16.29 1.15
C SER A 180 -2.04 -14.83 1.50
N LEU A 181 -2.44 -14.05 0.49
CA LEU A 181 -2.67 -12.60 0.60
C LEU A 181 -3.87 -12.24 1.48
N PHE A 182 -4.70 -13.24 1.82
CA PHE A 182 -5.79 -13.12 2.79
C PHE A 182 -5.39 -13.53 4.21
N SER A 183 -4.15 -14.01 4.40
CA SER A 183 -3.62 -14.42 5.70
C SER A 183 -2.66 -13.36 6.22
N MET A 184 -3.10 -12.63 7.25
CA MET A 184 -2.24 -11.70 8.01
C MET A 184 -0.92 -12.36 8.42
N ARG A 185 -0.94 -13.63 8.81
CA ARG A 185 0.25 -14.38 9.21
C ARG A 185 1.19 -14.61 8.02
N SER A 186 0.66 -14.91 6.84
CA SER A 186 1.46 -15.08 5.63
C SER A 186 2.09 -13.76 5.18
N LEU A 187 1.33 -12.65 5.25
CA LEU A 187 1.82 -11.30 4.97
C LEU A 187 2.94 -10.88 5.94
N ILE A 188 2.74 -11.07 7.25
CA ILE A 188 3.74 -10.75 8.28
C ILE A 188 5.02 -11.59 8.06
N ASN A 189 4.88 -12.90 7.87
CA ASN A 189 6.02 -13.78 7.63
C ASN A 189 6.79 -13.41 6.35
N SER A 190 6.08 -12.91 5.34
CA SER A 190 6.69 -12.48 4.08
C SER A 190 7.45 -11.17 4.24
N ALA A 191 6.87 -10.21 4.96
CA ALA A 191 7.51 -8.92 5.27
C ALA A 191 8.80 -9.10 6.08
N GLN A 192 8.78 -10.01 7.06
CA GLN A 192 9.96 -10.36 7.85
C GLN A 192 11.08 -11.01 7.04
N ARG A 193 10.79 -11.52 5.83
CA ARG A 193 11.78 -12.10 4.90
C ARG A 193 12.30 -11.12 3.88
N CYS A 194 11.81 -9.87 3.85
CA CYS A 194 12.35 -8.81 2.99
C CYS A 194 13.79 -8.38 3.41
N ASP A 195 14.54 -9.24 4.10
CA ASP A 195 15.84 -8.96 4.73
C ASP A 195 16.85 -10.12 4.67
N VAL A 196 16.75 -11.03 3.68
CA VAL A 196 17.84 -11.94 3.29
C VAL A 196 18.47 -11.46 1.98
#